data_AF-A0A969Z6K3-F1
#
_entry.id   AF-A0A969Z6K3-F1
#
_cell.length_a   1.000
_cell.length_b   1.000
_cell.length_c   1.000
_cell.angle_alpha   90.00
_cell.angle_beta   90.00
_cell.angle_gamma   90.00
#
_symmetry.space_group_name_H-M   'P 1'
#
loop_
_entity.id
_entity.type
_entity.pdbx_description
1 polymer ?
#
loop_
_entity_poly.entity_id
_entity_poly.type
_entity_poly.pdbx_seq_one_letter_code
_entity_poly.pdbx_strand_id
1 'polypeptide(L)'
;VENRGSLEKWLSEVERQEVIYPKNYIKLRHLENHDQNRIASYFDDCNKLINLTALNFFLRGMPFVYAGQEYLNDNRPDLFEYDPVDYETGFNISPLITRFAKIHEDELITSGNLFFLEIKDNPIIKYENKTHAIIGFFKLGSESVVNSYLKDGVYQNLIDDSNIVVKDGKLELNSGPIIIKVGIEAIK
;
A
#
# COMPACT_ATOMS: atom_id res chain seq x y z
N VAL A 1 -12.26 -16.99 -14.76
CA VAL A 1 -11.10 -17.58 -14.05
C VAL A 1 -11.58 -18.13 -12.71
N GLU A 2 -11.65 -19.45 -12.59
CA GLU A 2 -12.28 -20.23 -11.50
C GLU A 2 -11.37 -20.46 -10.27
N ASN A 3 -10.53 -19.48 -9.93
CA ASN A 3 -9.75 -19.52 -8.68
C ASN A 3 -9.32 -18.10 -8.29
N ARG A 4 -10.29 -17.23 -8.01
CA ARG A 4 -9.98 -15.90 -7.44
C ARG A 4 -9.61 -16.10 -5.97
N GLY A 5 -8.32 -16.01 -5.65
CA GLY A 5 -7.87 -15.87 -4.26
C GLY A 5 -8.45 -14.59 -3.64
N SER A 6 -8.60 -14.55 -2.33
CA SER A 6 -9.02 -13.35 -1.61
C SER A 6 -7.82 -12.46 -1.26
N LEU A 7 -8.07 -11.16 -1.09
CA LEU A 7 -7.13 -10.20 -0.52
C LEU A 7 -6.60 -10.68 0.83
N GLU A 8 -7.51 -11.18 1.68
CA GLU A 8 -7.19 -11.84 2.94
C GLU A 8 -6.17 -12.96 2.78
N LYS A 9 -6.40 -13.90 1.86
CA LYS A 9 -5.46 -15.01 1.63
C LYS A 9 -4.09 -14.51 1.18
N TRP A 10 -4.04 -13.53 0.28
CA TRP A 10 -2.77 -12.96 -0.15
C TRP A 10 -2.02 -12.30 1.01
N LEU A 11 -2.68 -11.48 1.81
CA LEU A 11 -2.06 -10.79 2.95
C LEU A 11 -1.66 -11.75 4.06
N SER A 12 -2.43 -12.82 4.34
CA SER A 12 -2.01 -13.87 5.26
C SER A 12 -0.72 -14.56 4.80
N GLU A 13 -0.54 -14.81 3.50
CA GLU A 13 0.72 -15.37 3.00
C GLU A 13 1.87 -14.36 2.98
N VAL A 14 1.58 -13.05 2.85
CA VAL A 14 2.59 -12.00 3.04
C VAL A 14 3.04 -11.93 4.49
N GLU A 15 2.11 -11.96 5.45
CA GLU A 15 2.41 -12.03 6.88
C GLU A 15 3.20 -13.29 7.22
N ARG A 16 2.81 -14.45 6.66
CA ARG A 16 3.51 -15.72 6.86
C ARG A 16 4.97 -15.66 6.41
N GLN A 17 5.32 -14.85 5.40
CA GLN A 17 6.71 -14.69 4.96
C GLN A 17 7.62 -14.11 6.05
N GLU A 18 7.09 -13.31 6.99
CA GLU A 18 7.86 -12.74 8.10
C GLU A 18 8.44 -13.80 9.05
N VAL A 19 7.88 -15.01 9.04
CA VAL A 19 8.33 -16.13 9.89
C VAL A 19 8.92 -17.32 9.10
N ILE A 20 8.91 -17.25 7.76
CA ILE A 20 9.51 -18.28 6.90
C ILE A 20 11.00 -18.03 6.70
N TYR A 21 11.40 -16.77 6.56
CA TYR A 21 12.77 -16.39 6.22
C TYR A 21 13.55 -15.90 7.45
N PRO A 22 14.91 -15.91 7.39
CA PRO A 22 15.72 -15.28 8.42
C PRO A 22 15.36 -13.81 8.63
N LYS A 23 15.55 -13.29 9.84
CA LYS A 23 15.13 -11.93 10.22
C LYS A 23 15.63 -10.81 9.29
N ASN A 24 16.77 -10.99 8.63
CA ASN A 24 17.39 -10.00 7.74
C ASN A 24 17.03 -10.19 6.25
N TYR A 25 16.00 -10.99 5.94
CA TYR A 25 15.57 -11.18 4.56
C TYR A 25 15.01 -9.88 3.96
N ILE A 26 15.15 -9.73 2.65
CA ILE A 26 14.53 -8.63 1.89
C ILE A 26 13.79 -9.25 0.71
N LYS A 27 12.47 -9.04 0.66
CA LYS A 27 11.64 -9.39 -0.50
C LYS A 27 11.51 -8.19 -1.43
N LEU A 28 11.72 -8.41 -2.72
CA LEU A 28 11.29 -7.47 -3.74
C LEU A 28 9.75 -7.53 -3.85
N ARG A 29 9.07 -6.41 -3.59
CA ARG A 29 7.62 -6.26 -3.61
C ARG A 29 7.20 -5.63 -4.94
N HIS A 30 6.61 -6.42 -5.84
CA HIS A 30 6.16 -5.95 -7.15
C HIS A 30 4.69 -6.31 -7.37
N LEU A 31 3.97 -5.43 -8.06
CA LEU A 31 2.61 -5.71 -8.56
C LEU A 31 2.64 -6.28 -9.99
N GLU A 32 3.65 -5.90 -10.75
CA GLU A 32 3.86 -6.32 -12.14
C GLU A 32 5.37 -6.35 -12.45
N ASN A 33 5.73 -7.00 -13.55
CA ASN A 33 7.07 -7.00 -14.14
C ASN A 33 6.93 -7.41 -15.62
N HIS A 34 8.04 -7.58 -16.33
CA HIS A 34 8.03 -7.94 -17.76
C HIS A 34 7.37 -9.29 -18.07
N ASP A 35 7.32 -10.23 -17.12
CA ASP A 35 6.75 -11.57 -17.31
C ASP A 35 5.23 -11.62 -17.03
N GLN A 36 4.66 -10.59 -16.40
CA GLN A 36 3.26 -10.54 -15.99
C GLN A 36 2.49 -9.49 -16.80
N ASN A 37 1.17 -9.68 -16.93
CA ASN A 37 0.32 -8.59 -17.43
C ASN A 37 0.42 -7.38 -16.51
N ARG A 38 0.17 -6.19 -17.05
CA ARG A 38 0.10 -4.97 -16.27
C ARG A 38 -0.96 -5.09 -15.18
N ILE A 39 -0.65 -4.63 -13.97
CA ILE A 39 -1.61 -4.61 -12.87
C ILE A 39 -2.83 -3.77 -13.25
N ALA A 40 -2.64 -2.69 -14.03
CA ALA A 40 -3.73 -1.81 -14.47
C ALA A 40 -4.79 -2.54 -15.32
N SER A 41 -4.42 -3.58 -16.08
CA SER A 41 -5.38 -4.34 -16.91
C SER A 41 -6.41 -5.13 -16.08
N TYR A 42 -6.23 -5.20 -14.76
CA TYR A 42 -7.14 -5.91 -13.84
C TYR A 42 -8.08 -4.96 -13.06
N PHE A 43 -7.94 -3.64 -13.22
CA PHE A 43 -8.67 -2.65 -12.43
C PHE A 43 -9.35 -1.61 -13.32
N ASP A 44 -10.67 -1.43 -13.13
CA ASP A 44 -11.40 -0.32 -13.74
C ASP A 44 -11.29 0.97 -12.91
N ASP A 45 -10.96 0.84 -11.61
CA ASP A 45 -10.88 1.96 -10.66
C ASP A 45 -9.41 2.30 -10.35
N CYS A 46 -8.96 3.43 -10.89
CA CYS A 46 -7.61 3.95 -10.66
C CYS A 46 -7.30 4.20 -9.17
N ASN A 47 -8.30 4.55 -8.35
CA ASN A 47 -8.08 4.78 -6.93
C ASN A 47 -7.72 3.48 -6.21
N LYS A 48 -8.35 2.36 -6.56
CA LYS A 48 -7.98 1.04 -6.01
C LYS A 48 -6.55 0.67 -6.38
N LEU A 49 -6.12 0.99 -7.61
CA LEU A 49 -4.76 0.74 -8.05
C LEU A 49 -3.74 1.62 -7.33
N ILE A 50 -4.07 2.88 -7.04
CA ILE A 50 -3.25 3.76 -6.19
C ILE A 50 -3.16 3.21 -4.77
N ASN A 51 -4.28 2.76 -4.17
CA ASN A 51 -4.29 2.13 -2.85
C ASN A 51 -3.43 0.85 -2.81
N LEU A 52 -3.54 0.00 -3.83
CA LEU A 52 -2.74 -1.22 -3.93
C LEU A 52 -1.25 -0.91 -4.12
N THR A 53 -0.93 0.14 -4.88
CA THR A 53 0.45 0.62 -5.04
C THR A 53 1.00 1.12 -3.70
N ALA A 54 0.24 1.95 -2.97
CA ALA A 54 0.64 2.42 -1.65
C ALA A 54 0.83 1.25 -0.66
N LEU A 55 -0.06 0.26 -0.68
CA LEU A 55 0.07 -0.96 0.13
C LEU A 55 1.36 -1.71 -0.20
N ASN A 56 1.67 -1.90 -1.50
CA ASN A 56 2.91 -2.56 -1.93
C ASN A 56 4.17 -1.82 -1.45
N PHE A 57 4.16 -0.49 -1.43
CA PHE A 57 5.23 0.33 -0.85
C PHE A 57 5.26 0.29 0.68
N PHE A 58 4.11 0.09 1.34
CA PHE A 58 4.05 0.05 2.80
C PHE A 58 4.49 -1.29 3.38
N LEU A 59 4.36 -2.39 2.62
CA LEU A 59 4.83 -3.71 3.03
C LEU A 59 6.35 -3.76 3.23
N ARG A 60 6.80 -4.54 4.23
CA ARG A 60 8.23 -4.73 4.50
C ARG A 60 8.88 -5.43 3.32
N GLY A 61 10.00 -4.86 2.84
CA GLY A 61 10.73 -5.33 1.67
C GLY A 61 11.29 -4.16 0.88
N MET A 62 11.64 -4.40 -0.38
CA MET A 62 12.04 -3.38 -1.34
C MET A 62 10.94 -3.22 -2.38
N PRO A 63 10.26 -2.06 -2.51
CA PRO A 63 9.28 -1.84 -3.55
C PRO A 63 9.94 -1.81 -4.94
N PHE A 64 9.24 -2.36 -5.93
CA PHE A 64 9.65 -2.36 -7.34
C PHE A 64 8.56 -1.71 -8.19
N VAL A 65 8.98 -0.88 -9.13
CA VAL A 65 8.12 -0.23 -10.13
C VAL A 65 8.64 -0.62 -11.51
N TYR A 66 7.78 -1.18 -12.34
CA TYR A 66 8.12 -1.49 -13.73
C TYR A 66 7.84 -0.29 -14.63
N ALA A 67 8.70 -0.02 -15.62
CA ALA A 67 8.55 1.14 -16.49
C ALA A 67 7.17 1.19 -17.15
N GLY A 68 6.45 2.30 -16.98
CA GLY A 68 5.07 2.50 -17.44
C GLY A 68 3.98 2.21 -16.40
N GLN A 69 4.32 1.53 -15.29
CA GLN A 69 3.39 1.32 -14.18
C GLN A 69 2.96 2.65 -13.56
N GLU A 70 3.88 3.61 -13.47
CA GLU A 70 3.67 4.97 -12.98
C GLU A 70 2.76 5.83 -13.89
N TYR A 71 2.53 5.37 -15.12
CA TYR A 71 1.56 5.92 -16.07
C TYR A 71 0.31 5.04 -16.21
N LEU A 72 0.13 4.05 -15.33
CA LEU A 72 -0.99 3.10 -15.35
C LEU A 72 -1.17 2.39 -16.71
N ASN A 73 -0.07 2.07 -17.40
CA ASN A 73 -0.13 1.28 -18.63
C ASN A 73 -0.89 -0.03 -18.38
N ASP A 74 -1.82 -0.39 -19.26
CA ASP A 74 -2.56 -1.65 -19.24
C ASP A 74 -2.06 -2.68 -20.28
N ASN A 75 -1.34 -2.21 -21.30
CA ASN A 75 -0.63 -3.06 -22.25
C ASN A 75 0.70 -3.57 -21.67
N ARG A 76 0.93 -4.89 -21.73
CA ARG A 76 2.24 -5.48 -21.43
C ARG A 76 3.12 -5.38 -22.69
N PRO A 77 4.27 -4.70 -22.63
CA PRO A 77 5.16 -4.61 -23.78
C PRO A 77 5.52 -5.99 -24.35
N ASP A 78 5.47 -6.12 -25.67
CA ASP A 78 5.98 -7.32 -26.35
C ASP A 78 7.48 -7.53 -26.08
N LEU A 79 7.90 -8.79 -25.96
CA LEU A 79 9.28 -9.16 -25.64
C LEU A 79 10.17 -9.37 -26.87
N PHE A 80 9.57 -9.47 -28.07
CA PHE A 80 10.25 -9.83 -29.31
C PHE A 80 10.13 -8.73 -30.37
N GLU A 81 9.00 -8.05 -30.41
CA GLU A 81 8.68 -6.98 -31.33
C GLU A 81 8.84 -5.61 -30.68
N TYR A 82 8.95 -4.57 -31.51
CA TYR A 82 9.01 -3.19 -31.02
C TYR A 82 7.64 -2.75 -30.47
N ASP A 83 7.54 -2.63 -29.16
CA ASP A 83 6.36 -2.17 -28.44
C ASP A 83 6.77 -1.19 -27.32
N PRO A 84 6.86 0.11 -27.60
CA PRO A 84 7.33 1.09 -26.64
C PRO A 84 6.31 1.32 -25.51
N VAL A 85 6.82 1.62 -24.31
CA VAL A 85 5.99 2.06 -23.19
C VAL A 85 5.25 3.36 -23.54
N ASP A 86 3.95 3.40 -23.28
CA ASP A 86 3.14 4.60 -23.47
C ASP A 86 3.25 5.55 -22.26
N TYR A 87 3.65 6.78 -22.51
CA TYR A 87 3.75 7.83 -21.49
C TYR A 87 2.61 8.86 -21.61
N GLU A 88 1.72 8.71 -22.59
CA GLU A 88 0.60 9.62 -22.90
C GLU A 88 -0.77 9.00 -22.56
N THR A 89 -0.81 8.10 -21.58
CA THR A 89 -2.03 7.41 -21.11
C THR A 89 -3.08 8.34 -20.47
N GLY A 90 -2.71 9.60 -20.18
CA GLY A 90 -3.52 10.56 -19.42
C GLY A 90 -3.41 10.40 -17.89
N PHE A 91 -2.66 9.40 -17.41
CA PHE A 91 -2.40 9.17 -15.99
C PHE A 91 -0.93 9.37 -15.65
N ASN A 92 -0.65 9.97 -14.49
CA ASN A 92 0.70 10.07 -13.96
C ASN A 92 0.68 10.02 -12.43
N ILE A 93 1.04 8.87 -11.87
CA ILE A 93 1.15 8.65 -10.42
C ILE A 93 2.59 8.71 -9.93
N SER A 94 3.55 9.14 -10.75
CA SER A 94 4.96 9.29 -10.36
C SER A 94 5.16 10.18 -9.12
N PRO A 95 4.43 11.30 -8.93
CA PRO A 95 4.52 12.09 -7.69
C PRO A 95 4.08 11.30 -6.46
N LEU A 96 3.02 10.48 -6.58
CA LEU A 96 2.56 9.61 -5.49
C LEU A 96 3.58 8.52 -5.18
N ILE A 97 4.11 7.85 -6.21
CA ILE A 97 5.17 6.84 -6.04
C ILE A 97 6.39 7.46 -5.33
N THR A 98 6.79 8.67 -5.71
CA THR A 98 7.88 9.40 -5.05
C THR A 98 7.57 9.64 -3.57
N ARG A 99 6.34 10.04 -3.25
CA ARG A 99 5.91 10.23 -1.86
C ARG A 99 5.88 8.91 -1.09
N PHE A 100 5.37 7.84 -1.68
CA PHE A 100 5.35 6.51 -1.07
C PHE A 100 6.77 5.99 -0.81
N ALA A 101 7.70 6.18 -1.75
CA ALA A 101 9.10 5.85 -1.56
C ALA A 101 9.69 6.63 -0.37
N LYS A 102 9.38 7.93 -0.25
CA LYS A 102 9.85 8.73 0.87
C LYS A 102 9.29 8.28 2.22
N ILE A 103 8.03 7.85 2.26
CA ILE A 103 7.41 7.27 3.45
C ILE A 103 8.06 5.93 3.78
N HIS A 104 8.33 5.08 2.78
CA HIS A 104 8.94 3.76 2.95
C HIS A 104 10.32 3.82 3.62
N GLU A 105 11.08 4.91 3.44
CA GLU A 105 12.36 5.14 4.11
C GLU A 105 12.25 5.28 5.64
N ASP A 106 11.06 5.43 6.21
CA ASP A 106 10.87 5.57 7.66
C ASP A 106 11.40 4.35 8.41
N GLU A 107 12.16 4.60 9.49
CA GLU A 107 12.75 3.55 10.33
C GLU A 107 11.71 2.61 10.93
N LEU A 108 10.47 3.08 11.14
CA LEU A 108 9.38 2.22 11.61
C LEU A 108 9.03 1.14 10.56
N ILE A 109 8.96 1.49 9.27
CA ILE A 109 8.63 0.54 8.20
C ILE A 109 9.78 -0.45 7.99
N THR A 110 11.02 0.06 7.99
CA THR A 110 12.20 -0.76 7.68
C THR A 110 12.66 -1.63 8.85
N SER A 111 12.42 -1.23 10.10
CA SER A 111 12.96 -1.92 11.28
C SER A 111 12.00 -2.11 12.45
N GLY A 112 10.86 -1.39 12.46
CA GLY A 112 9.84 -1.50 13.51
C GLY A 112 9.10 -2.84 13.47
N ASN A 113 8.39 -3.19 14.55
CA ASN A 113 7.57 -4.40 14.63
C ASN A 113 6.35 -4.25 13.73
N LEU A 114 6.08 -5.24 12.88
CA LEU A 114 5.00 -5.25 11.90
C LEU A 114 3.77 -5.99 12.45
N PHE A 115 2.60 -5.39 12.26
CA PHE A 115 1.31 -5.94 12.64
C PHE A 115 0.30 -5.76 11.50
N PHE A 116 -0.37 -6.84 11.12
CA PHE A 116 -1.52 -6.80 10.24
C PHE A 116 -2.78 -6.71 11.11
N LEU A 117 -3.36 -5.51 11.23
CA LEU A 117 -4.50 -5.26 12.11
C LEU A 117 -5.83 -5.71 11.47
N GLU A 118 -5.99 -5.43 10.19
CA GLU A 118 -7.08 -5.93 9.35
C GLU A 118 -6.52 -6.33 7.97
N ILE A 119 -6.98 -7.46 7.42
CA ILE A 119 -6.46 -8.02 6.15
C ILE A 119 -7.54 -8.32 5.12
N LYS A 120 -8.81 -8.02 5.41
CA LYS A 120 -9.93 -8.46 4.59
C LYS A 120 -10.20 -7.56 3.39
N ASP A 121 -11.00 -6.52 3.58
CA ASP A 121 -11.51 -5.68 2.48
C ASP A 121 -10.73 -4.36 2.38
N ASN A 122 -10.45 -3.71 3.51
CA ASN A 122 -9.61 -2.53 3.61
C ASN A 122 -8.42 -2.83 4.53
N PRO A 123 -7.25 -3.22 3.99
CA PRO A 123 -6.12 -3.60 4.82
C PRO A 123 -5.67 -2.45 5.73
N ILE A 124 -5.36 -2.79 6.98
CA ILE A 124 -4.81 -1.88 7.97
C ILE A 124 -3.54 -2.53 8.52
N ILE A 125 -2.41 -1.87 8.27
CA ILE A 125 -1.08 -2.37 8.65
C ILE A 125 -0.42 -1.34 9.55
N LYS A 126 0.20 -1.80 10.63
CA LYS A 126 0.90 -0.96 11.59
C LYS A 126 2.34 -1.42 11.73
N TYR A 127 3.24 -0.46 11.79
CA TYR A 127 4.57 -0.65 12.35
C TYR A 127 4.72 0.16 13.64
N GLU A 128 5.41 -0.39 14.64
CA GLU A 128 5.70 0.32 15.87
C GLU A 128 7.08 0.01 16.44
N ASN A 129 7.58 0.97 17.23
CA ASN A 129 8.68 0.76 18.16
C ASN A 129 8.22 1.21 19.56
N LYS A 130 9.17 1.40 20.49
CA LYS A 130 8.84 1.78 21.87
C LYS A 130 8.18 3.15 22.03
N THR A 131 8.33 4.04 21.05
CA THR A 131 7.96 5.46 21.19
C THR A 131 7.01 5.94 20.11
N HIS A 132 6.98 5.31 18.94
CA HIS A 132 6.18 5.75 17.80
C HIS A 132 5.54 4.56 17.07
N ALA A 133 4.49 4.87 16.34
CA ALA A 133 3.84 3.97 15.40
C ALA A 133 3.54 4.69 14.08
N ILE A 134 3.52 3.93 12.99
CA ILE A 134 3.04 4.35 11.68
C ILE A 134 2.01 3.34 11.21
N ILE A 135 0.84 3.82 10.80
CA ILE A 135 -0.31 3.01 10.42
C ILE A 135 -0.79 3.42 9.03
N GLY A 136 -0.95 2.43 8.16
CA GLY A 136 -1.44 2.59 6.80
C GLY A 136 -2.83 1.99 6.66
N PHE A 137 -3.74 2.73 6.01
CA PHE A 137 -5.10 2.33 5.70
C PHE A 137 -5.31 2.37 4.19
N PHE A 138 -5.74 1.25 3.61
CA PHE A 138 -5.81 1.08 2.15
C PHE A 138 -7.24 0.72 1.72
N LYS A 139 -7.89 1.63 0.97
CA LYS A 139 -9.26 1.47 0.50
C LYS A 139 -9.32 0.57 -0.73
N LEU A 140 -9.49 -0.72 -0.52
CA LEU A 140 -9.65 -1.73 -1.58
C LEU A 140 -11.07 -2.32 -1.63
N GLY A 141 -11.79 -2.26 -0.50
CA GLY A 141 -13.18 -2.67 -0.33
C GLY A 141 -14.18 -1.55 -0.58
N SER A 142 -15.45 -1.83 -0.32
CA SER A 142 -16.55 -0.87 -0.46
C SER A 142 -16.81 -0.06 0.82
N GLU A 143 -16.43 -0.59 1.99
CA GLU A 143 -16.63 0.10 3.27
C GLU A 143 -15.78 1.37 3.31
N SER A 144 -16.40 2.47 3.76
CA SER A 144 -15.74 3.78 3.84
C SER A 144 -15.41 4.19 5.26
N VAL A 145 -15.85 3.44 6.28
CA VAL A 145 -15.55 3.72 7.69
C VAL A 145 -14.91 2.49 8.30
N VAL A 146 -13.72 2.65 8.89
CA VAL A 146 -12.94 1.54 9.46
C VAL A 146 -12.49 1.86 10.88
N ASN A 147 -12.03 0.83 11.61
CA ASN A 147 -11.39 1.05 12.90
C ASN A 147 -10.07 1.80 12.70
N SER A 148 -9.87 2.85 13.50
CA SER A 148 -8.64 3.65 13.40
C SER A 148 -7.47 3.05 14.17
N TYR A 149 -7.73 2.28 15.23
CA TYR A 149 -6.75 1.89 16.24
C TYR A 149 -6.00 3.08 16.88
N LEU A 150 -6.56 4.29 16.74
CA LEU A 150 -6.04 5.53 17.26
C LEU A 150 -7.02 6.11 18.29
N LYS A 151 -6.45 6.92 19.19
CA LYS A 151 -7.23 7.83 20.04
C LYS A 151 -7.98 8.83 19.18
N ASP A 152 -9.08 9.34 19.72
CA ASP A 152 -9.88 10.33 19.02
C ASP A 152 -9.09 11.63 18.92
N GLY A 153 -9.14 12.28 17.77
CA GLY A 153 -8.28 13.42 17.48
C GLY A 153 -8.20 13.75 15.99
N VAL A 154 -7.28 14.66 15.66
CA VAL A 154 -6.98 15.05 14.29
C VAL A 154 -5.52 14.73 14.02
N TYR A 155 -5.28 14.01 12.92
CA TYR A 155 -3.98 13.51 12.52
C TYR A 155 -3.63 14.00 11.13
N GLN A 156 -2.35 14.10 10.82
CA GLN A 156 -1.90 14.47 9.48
C GLN A 156 -1.72 13.21 8.62
N ASN A 157 -2.28 13.22 7.42
CA ASN A 157 -2.00 12.21 6.40
C ASN A 157 -0.61 12.48 5.80
N LEU A 158 0.29 11.51 5.91
CA LEU A 158 1.64 11.60 5.37
C LEU A 158 1.67 11.60 3.85
N ILE A 159 0.58 11.31 3.14
CA ILE A 159 0.56 11.27 1.67
C ILE A 159 0.39 12.68 1.08
N ASP A 160 -0.58 13.44 1.58
CA ASP A 160 -1.00 14.73 0.99
C ASP A 160 -1.08 15.87 2.03
N ASP A 161 -0.59 15.63 3.25
CA ASP A 161 -0.59 16.56 4.38
C ASP A 161 -2.00 17.01 4.83
N SER A 162 -3.06 16.34 4.37
CA SER A 162 -4.44 16.60 4.78
C SER A 162 -4.72 16.16 6.22
N ASN A 163 -5.77 16.72 6.82
CA ASN A 163 -6.20 16.35 8.17
C ASN A 163 -7.18 15.17 8.14
N ILE A 164 -6.88 14.15 8.92
CA ILE A 164 -7.73 12.97 9.14
C ILE A 164 -8.33 13.04 10.53
N VAL A 165 -9.65 12.97 10.61
CA VAL A 165 -10.38 12.99 11.88
C VAL A 165 -10.67 11.57 12.33
N VAL A 166 -10.24 11.26 13.56
CA VAL A 166 -10.63 10.04 14.27
C VAL A 166 -11.67 10.39 15.31
N LYS A 167 -12.83 9.73 15.23
CA LYS A 167 -13.95 9.94 16.16
C LYS A 167 -14.56 8.60 16.52
N ASP A 168 -14.83 8.38 17.80
CA ASP A 168 -15.36 7.13 18.35
C ASP A 168 -14.48 5.93 17.94
N GLY A 169 -13.16 6.15 17.84
CA GLY A 169 -12.17 5.17 17.38
C GLY A 169 -12.28 4.76 15.91
N LYS A 170 -13.04 5.49 15.09
CA LYS A 170 -13.19 5.23 13.66
C LYS A 170 -12.65 6.37 12.83
N LEU A 171 -12.28 6.06 11.59
CA LEU A 171 -11.92 7.05 10.57
C LEU A 171 -12.64 6.74 9.26
N GLU A 172 -12.84 7.78 8.46
CA GLU A 172 -13.42 7.68 7.12
C GLU A 172 -12.31 7.60 6.07
N LEU A 173 -12.38 6.57 5.23
CA LEU A 173 -11.51 6.38 4.08
C LEU A 173 -12.07 7.15 2.88
N ASN A 174 -11.30 8.12 2.40
CA ASN A 174 -11.52 8.77 1.11
C ASN A 174 -11.09 7.86 -0.04
N SER A 175 -11.09 8.34 -1.29
CA SER A 175 -10.69 7.52 -2.44
C SER A 175 -9.22 7.06 -2.37
N GLY A 176 -8.32 7.86 -1.78
CA GLY A 176 -6.90 7.54 -1.66
C GLY A 176 -6.51 6.79 -0.37
N PRO A 177 -5.29 6.23 -0.34
CA PRO A 177 -4.73 5.65 0.87
C PRO A 177 -4.45 6.73 1.93
N ILE A 178 -4.42 6.31 3.19
CA ILE A 178 -4.09 7.17 4.32
C ILE A 178 -2.92 6.54 5.08
N ILE A 179 -1.89 7.32 5.41
CA ILE A 179 -0.79 6.86 6.25
C ILE A 179 -0.57 7.90 7.35
N ILE A 180 -0.57 7.47 8.61
CA ILE A 180 -0.45 8.34 9.78
C ILE A 180 0.72 7.86 10.62
N LYS A 181 1.60 8.79 11.05
CA LYS A 181 2.66 8.54 12.03
C LYS A 181 2.39 9.31 13.31
N VAL A 182 2.50 8.63 14.45
CA VAL A 182 2.16 9.17 15.77
C VAL A 182 3.11 8.67 16.86
N GLY A 183 3.12 9.33 18.01
CA GLY A 183 3.65 8.76 19.24
C GLY A 183 2.82 7.55 19.70
N ILE A 184 3.47 6.59 20.36
CA ILE A 184 2.84 5.32 20.76
C ILE A 184 1.63 5.54 21.70
N GLU A 185 1.61 6.64 22.44
CA GLU A 185 0.52 7.05 23.31
C GLU A 185 -0.78 7.37 22.57
N ALA A 186 -0.73 7.60 21.26
CA ALA A 186 -1.90 7.84 20.43
C ALA A 186 -2.57 6.54 19.93
N ILE A 187 -1.92 5.38 20.10
CA ILE A 187 -2.50 4.07 19.75
C ILE A 187 -3.53 3.64 20.83
N LYS A 188 -4.61 2.98 20.42
CA LYS A 188 -5.61 2.35 21.31
C LYS A 188 -5.28 0.90 21.64
#